data_AF-A0A1L7LJM9-F1
#
_entry.id   AF-A0A1L7LJM9-F1
#
_cell.length_a   1.000
_cell.length_b   1.000
_cell.length_c   1.000
_cell.angle_alpha   90.00
_cell.angle_beta   90.00
_cell.angle_gamma   90.00
#
_symmetry.space_group_name_H-M   'P 1'
#
loop_
_entity.id
_entity.type
_entity.pdbx_description
1 polymer ?
#
loop_
_entity_poly.entity_id
_entity_poly.type
_entity_poly.pdbx_seq_one_letter_code
_entity_poly.pdbx_strand_id
1 'polypeptide(L)'
;MTFLIVYLRVDTQEAMGANMVNTMMEALVSPLEELSDGQSLMAILSNYATEALVTSQCQVNLRFLSRDKAEAKKIARKMDLASQLAQVDVYRASTHNKGIFNGIDALVLATGNDWRAIEAGGHAYASRGGHYRGLSTWSYDDKNEILKGKITLPIPIATKGGSIGLNPTVQCAYDLLGNPTAKELAAIIAAVGLAQNFAALKALTSTGIQAGHMKLQAKSLALLAGAKEKEVSALVSQLLKAKHINLETAQALLKNLR
;
A
#
# COMPACT_ATOMS: atom_id res chain seq x y z
N MET A 1 29.56 -11.35 22.43
CA MET A 1 28.85 -12.49 21.81
C MET A 1 28.98 -12.32 20.31
N THR A 2 29.44 -13.35 19.60
CA THR A 2 29.75 -13.27 18.17
C THR A 2 28.90 -14.31 17.44
N PHE A 3 28.29 -13.93 16.32
CA PHE A 3 27.50 -14.83 15.48
C PHE A 3 28.16 -14.95 14.10
N LEU A 4 28.26 -16.17 13.57
CA LEU A 4 28.53 -16.42 12.15
C LEU A 4 27.18 -16.62 11.47
N ILE A 5 26.90 -15.84 10.42
CA ILE A 5 25.62 -15.89 9.70
C ILE A 5 25.89 -16.27 8.25
N VAL A 6 25.22 -17.33 7.79
CA VAL A 6 25.28 -17.79 6.40
C VAL A 6 23.96 -17.46 5.72
N TYR A 7 24.02 -16.72 4.61
CA TYR A 7 22.85 -16.36 3.83
C TYR A 7 22.81 -17.17 2.53
N LEU A 8 21.74 -17.94 2.34
CA LEU A 8 21.45 -18.62 1.08
C LEU A 8 20.51 -17.75 0.23
N ARG A 9 20.90 -17.48 -1.02
CA ARG A 9 20.04 -16.81 -2.01
C ARG A 9 19.44 -17.87 -2.92
N VAL A 10 18.12 -17.89 -3.01
CA VAL A 10 17.36 -18.92 -3.76
C VAL A 10 16.42 -18.22 -4.73
N ASP A 11 16.43 -18.65 -5.99
CA ASP A 11 15.36 -18.32 -6.93
C ASP A 11 14.19 -19.28 -6.72
N THR A 12 13.12 -18.78 -6.12
CA THR A 12 11.92 -19.55 -5.77
C THR A 12 10.87 -19.58 -6.89
N GLN A 13 11.18 -18.99 -8.05
CA GLN A 13 10.31 -18.87 -9.20
C GLN A 13 8.94 -18.25 -8.83
N GLU A 14 7.84 -18.95 -9.14
CA GLU A 14 6.46 -18.48 -8.92
C GLU A 14 5.93 -18.73 -7.50
N ALA A 15 6.72 -19.37 -6.65
CA ALA A 15 6.38 -19.63 -5.26
C ALA A 15 7.04 -18.60 -4.33
N MET A 16 6.42 -18.37 -3.17
CA MET A 16 7.05 -17.59 -2.09
C MET A 16 8.32 -18.30 -1.58
N GLY A 17 8.31 -19.64 -1.58
CA GLY A 17 9.48 -20.45 -1.31
C GLY A 17 9.84 -20.67 0.16
N ALA A 18 9.00 -20.28 1.12
CA ALA A 18 9.30 -20.44 2.55
C ALA A 18 9.71 -21.88 2.92
N ASN A 19 8.91 -22.88 2.56
CA ASN A 19 9.22 -24.29 2.84
C ASN A 19 10.47 -24.76 2.08
N MET A 20 10.60 -24.36 0.81
CA MET A 20 11.75 -24.72 -0.03
C MET A 20 13.07 -24.23 0.58
N VAL A 21 13.11 -22.95 0.96
CA VAL A 21 14.29 -22.30 1.54
C VAL A 21 14.62 -22.92 2.90
N ASN A 22 13.62 -23.15 3.76
CA ASN A 22 13.83 -23.80 5.06
C ASN A 22 14.43 -25.20 4.91
N THR A 23 13.88 -26.04 4.03
CA THR A 23 14.42 -27.38 3.77
C THR A 23 15.85 -27.32 3.22
N MET A 24 16.17 -26.37 2.34
CA MET A 24 17.55 -26.18 1.86
C MET A 24 18.49 -25.78 2.99
N MET A 25 18.09 -24.86 3.88
CA MET A 25 18.93 -24.44 4.99
C MET A 25 19.10 -25.53 6.05
N GLU A 26 18.04 -26.30 6.36
CA GLU A 26 18.10 -27.46 7.24
C GLU A 26 19.09 -28.50 6.72
N ALA A 27 19.09 -28.77 5.42
CA ALA A 27 20.05 -29.66 4.79
C ALA A 27 21.51 -29.16 4.83
N LEU A 28 21.71 -27.84 4.97
CA LEU A 28 23.04 -27.23 5.08
C LEU A 28 23.56 -27.14 6.52
N VAL A 29 22.76 -27.48 7.54
CA VAL A 29 23.16 -27.36 8.95
C VAL A 29 24.42 -28.18 9.23
N SER A 30 24.39 -29.51 9.01
CA SER A 30 25.52 -30.38 9.36
C SER A 30 26.80 -30.03 8.61
N PRO A 31 26.79 -29.81 7.28
CA PRO A 31 27.99 -29.37 6.57
C PRO A 31 28.57 -28.04 7.08
N LEU A 32 27.72 -27.09 7.49
CA LEU A 32 28.17 -25.79 8.02
C LEU A 32 28.73 -25.89 9.44
N GLU A 33 28.16 -26.76 10.29
CA GLU A 33 28.71 -27.05 11.62
C GLU A 33 30.11 -27.68 11.50
N GLU A 34 30.27 -28.69 10.63
CA GLU A 34 31.56 -29.32 10.34
C GLU A 34 32.60 -28.32 9.80
N LEU A 35 32.20 -27.43 8.90
CA LEU A 35 33.10 -26.43 8.30
C LEU A 35 33.51 -25.31 9.27
N SER A 36 32.65 -24.98 10.24
CA SER A 36 32.88 -23.84 11.15
C SER A 36 33.37 -24.25 12.53
N ASP A 37 33.34 -25.54 12.85
CA ASP A 37 33.56 -26.08 14.21
C ASP A 37 32.63 -25.42 15.25
N GLY A 38 31.45 -25.00 14.77
CA GLY A 38 30.44 -24.24 15.51
C GLY A 38 29.14 -25.02 15.70
N GLN A 39 28.17 -24.38 16.36
CA GLN A 39 26.83 -24.94 16.58
C GLN A 39 25.78 -24.10 15.86
N SER A 40 24.89 -24.77 15.14
CA SER A 40 23.74 -24.14 14.50
C SER A 40 22.72 -23.71 15.55
N LEU A 41 22.33 -22.44 15.51
CA LEU A 41 21.28 -21.91 16.34
C LEU A 41 19.90 -22.06 15.68
N MET A 42 19.82 -21.77 14.38
CA MET A 42 18.58 -21.82 13.60
C MET A 42 18.85 -21.82 12.10
N ALA A 43 17.94 -22.43 11.35
CA ALA A 43 17.89 -22.43 9.89
C ALA A 43 16.49 -21.95 9.46
N ILE A 44 16.36 -20.68 9.10
CA ILE A 44 15.05 -20.06 8.85
C ILE A 44 15.15 -18.95 7.81
N LEU A 45 14.11 -18.80 6.98
CA LEU A 45 14.08 -17.74 5.98
C LEU A 45 14.09 -16.35 6.64
N SER A 46 14.52 -15.35 5.87
CA SER A 46 14.38 -13.94 6.26
C SER A 46 13.21 -13.29 5.52
N ASN A 47 12.27 -12.69 6.27
CA ASN A 47 11.23 -11.83 5.68
C ASN A 47 11.77 -10.47 5.24
N TYR A 48 13.01 -10.11 5.60
CA TYR A 48 13.67 -8.92 5.08
C TYR A 48 14.24 -9.21 3.68
N ALA A 49 13.33 -9.39 2.72
CA ALA A 49 13.61 -9.90 1.37
C ALA A 49 14.22 -8.83 0.44
N THR A 50 15.42 -8.36 0.76
CA THR A 50 16.13 -7.32 -0.01
C THR A 50 16.55 -7.76 -1.43
N GLU A 51 16.50 -9.05 -1.73
CA GLU A 51 16.72 -9.57 -3.08
C GLU A 51 15.45 -9.55 -3.95
N ALA A 52 14.29 -9.21 -3.36
CA ALA A 52 12.98 -9.11 -4.02
C ALA A 52 12.44 -7.67 -4.03
N LEU A 53 13.32 -6.69 -4.27
CA LEU A 53 12.93 -5.28 -4.33
C LEU A 53 12.20 -4.96 -5.62
N VAL A 54 11.04 -4.29 -5.48
CA VAL A 54 10.27 -3.79 -6.60
C VAL A 54 10.20 -2.27 -6.51
N THR A 55 10.37 -1.60 -7.65
CA THR A 55 10.22 -0.15 -7.77
C THR A 55 9.07 0.19 -8.69
N SER A 56 8.16 1.05 -8.23
CA SER A 56 7.12 1.66 -9.05
C SER A 56 7.27 3.17 -9.09
N GLN A 57 6.99 3.77 -10.25
CA GLN A 57 7.14 5.20 -10.49
C GLN A 57 5.96 5.73 -11.30
N CYS A 58 5.59 6.99 -11.07
CA CYS A 58 4.59 7.67 -11.86
C CYS A 58 4.93 9.15 -12.06
N GLN A 59 4.31 9.74 -13.09
CA GLN A 59 4.38 11.17 -13.36
C GLN A 59 2.95 11.69 -13.54
N VAL A 60 2.58 12.70 -12.77
CA VAL A 60 1.24 13.27 -12.75
C VAL A 60 1.31 14.73 -13.20
N ASN A 61 0.70 15.02 -14.35
CA ASN A 61 0.52 16.41 -14.78
C ASN A 61 -0.40 17.15 -13.81
N LEU A 62 -0.08 18.41 -13.50
CA LEU A 62 -0.84 19.23 -12.54
C LEU A 62 -2.33 19.34 -12.87
N ARG A 63 -2.74 19.26 -14.14
CA ARG A 63 -4.15 19.28 -14.55
C ARG A 63 -4.99 18.16 -13.92
N PHE A 64 -4.36 17.08 -13.46
CA PHE A 64 -5.03 15.98 -12.76
C PHE A 64 -5.10 16.19 -11.25
N LEU A 65 -4.44 17.22 -10.70
CA LEU A 65 -4.55 17.59 -9.28
C LEU A 65 -5.74 18.51 -9.02
N SER A 66 -5.89 19.54 -9.85
CA SER A 66 -7.01 20.50 -9.84
C SER A 66 -7.23 21.09 -11.24
N ARG A 67 -8.46 21.54 -11.52
CA ARG A 67 -8.78 22.32 -12.73
C ARG A 67 -8.27 23.76 -12.63
N ASP A 68 -8.12 24.27 -11.41
CA ASP A 68 -7.46 25.55 -11.16
C ASP A 68 -5.94 25.33 -11.12
N LYS A 69 -5.22 26.02 -12.01
CA LYS A 69 -3.77 25.91 -12.15
C LYS A 69 -3.03 26.38 -10.90
N ALA A 70 -3.48 27.45 -10.24
CA ALA A 70 -2.84 27.96 -9.03
C ALA A 70 -3.00 26.97 -7.88
N GLU A 71 -4.20 26.42 -7.70
CA GLU A 71 -4.46 25.41 -6.69
C GLU A 71 -3.71 24.09 -6.99
N ALA A 72 -3.62 23.68 -8.26
CA ALA A 72 -2.86 22.50 -8.65
C ALA A 72 -1.37 22.61 -8.27
N LYS A 73 -0.75 23.78 -8.52
CA LYS A 73 0.63 24.06 -8.10
C LYS A 73 0.79 24.02 -6.58
N LYS A 74 -0.16 24.59 -5.84
CA LYS A 74 -0.17 24.58 -4.37
C LYS A 74 -0.28 23.15 -3.82
N ILE A 75 -1.17 22.33 -4.36
CA ILE A 75 -1.32 20.92 -3.98
C ILE A 75 -0.01 20.17 -4.27
N ALA A 76 0.58 20.31 -5.45
CA ALA A 76 1.84 19.63 -5.78
C ALA A 76 2.99 19.98 -4.83
N ARG A 77 3.19 21.28 -4.54
CA ARG A 77 4.20 21.74 -3.58
C ARG A 77 3.95 21.18 -2.18
N LYS A 78 2.69 21.17 -1.72
CA LYS A 78 2.34 20.57 -0.43
C LYS A 78 2.56 19.06 -0.40
N MET A 79 2.30 18.34 -1.50
CA MET A 79 2.54 16.89 -1.57
C MET A 79 4.03 16.56 -1.51
N ASP A 80 4.87 17.35 -2.19
CA ASP A 80 6.33 17.27 -2.07
C ASP A 80 6.76 17.49 -0.61
N LEU A 81 6.33 18.59 0.01
CA LEU A 81 6.62 18.88 1.43
C LEU A 81 6.10 17.78 2.38
N ALA A 82 4.92 17.23 2.14
CA ALA A 82 4.36 16.14 2.94
C ALA A 82 5.19 14.85 2.80
N SER A 83 5.75 14.61 1.62
CA SER A 83 6.70 13.52 1.40
C SER A 83 8.01 13.76 2.14
N GLN A 84 8.53 14.99 2.14
CA GLN A 84 9.74 15.36 2.90
C GLN A 84 9.53 15.24 4.41
N LEU A 85 8.37 15.66 4.92
CA LEU A 85 8.01 15.50 6.33
C LEU A 85 8.06 14.03 6.76
N ALA A 86 7.56 13.11 5.92
CA ALA A 86 7.65 11.68 6.17
C ALA A 86 9.08 11.12 6.11
N GLN A 87 10.07 11.87 5.60
CA GLN A 87 11.48 11.46 5.62
C GLN A 87 12.21 11.90 6.89
N VAL A 88 11.68 12.86 7.65
CA VAL A 88 12.36 13.47 8.81
C VAL A 88 11.64 13.25 10.14
N ASP A 89 10.34 12.97 10.12
CA ASP A 89 9.55 12.68 11.33
C ASP A 89 8.99 11.25 11.30
N VAL A 90 9.39 10.44 12.29
CA VAL A 90 8.94 9.05 12.42
C VAL A 90 7.45 8.92 12.69
N TYR A 91 6.83 9.88 13.40
CA TYR A 91 5.39 9.86 13.65
C TYR A 91 4.61 10.03 12.34
N ARG A 92 5.05 10.95 11.48
CA ARG A 92 4.52 11.08 10.13
C ARG A 92 4.85 9.88 9.25
N ALA A 93 6.09 9.38 9.27
CA ALA A 93 6.53 8.25 8.46
C ALA A 93 5.67 7.00 8.71
N SER A 94 5.38 6.68 9.97
CA SER A 94 4.51 5.55 10.35
C SER A 94 3.13 5.68 9.71
N THR A 95 2.52 6.87 9.79
CA THR A 95 1.20 7.13 9.19
C THR A 95 1.25 7.14 7.65
N HIS A 96 2.35 7.61 7.07
CA HIS A 96 2.59 7.60 5.62
C HIS A 96 2.67 6.18 5.07
N ASN A 97 3.44 5.32 5.75
CA ASN A 97 3.61 3.92 5.38
C ASN A 97 2.33 3.11 5.63
N LYS A 98 1.63 3.34 6.74
CA LYS A 98 0.30 2.76 6.98
C LYS A 98 -0.65 3.04 5.81
N GLY A 99 -0.63 4.27 5.29
CA GLY A 99 -1.42 4.65 4.12
C GLY A 99 -1.07 3.87 2.84
N ILE A 100 0.20 3.51 2.65
CA ILE A 100 0.65 2.63 1.56
C ILE A 100 0.10 1.20 1.76
N PHE A 101 0.27 0.66 2.97
CA PHE A 101 -0.12 -0.72 3.29
C PHE A 101 -1.62 -0.96 3.25
N ASN A 102 -2.46 0.06 3.50
CA ASN A 102 -3.91 -0.02 3.24
C ASN A 102 -4.25 -0.56 1.83
N GLY A 103 -3.45 -0.20 0.81
CA GLY A 103 -3.67 -0.64 -0.56
C GLY A 103 -2.95 -1.95 -0.87
N ILE A 104 -1.70 -2.08 -0.40
CA ILE A 104 -0.89 -3.29 -0.60
C ILE A 104 -1.57 -4.49 0.03
N ASP A 105 -1.93 -4.41 1.31
CA ASP A 105 -2.51 -5.53 2.05
C ASP A 105 -3.82 -5.98 1.45
N ALA A 106 -4.65 -5.03 0.97
CA ALA A 106 -5.91 -5.36 0.32
C ALA A 106 -5.71 -6.24 -0.93
N LEU A 107 -4.72 -5.91 -1.77
CA LEU A 107 -4.43 -6.70 -2.97
C LEU A 107 -3.70 -8.02 -2.63
N VAL A 108 -2.77 -7.97 -1.68
CA VAL A 108 -2.07 -9.17 -1.18
C VAL A 108 -3.07 -10.19 -0.61
N LEU A 109 -4.03 -9.73 0.18
CA LEU A 109 -5.15 -10.52 0.68
C LEU A 109 -6.01 -11.10 -0.44
N ALA A 110 -6.43 -10.26 -1.39
CA ALA A 110 -7.28 -10.67 -2.51
C ALA A 110 -6.62 -11.75 -3.38
N THR A 111 -5.28 -11.73 -3.45
CA THR A 111 -4.48 -12.70 -4.22
C THR A 111 -3.95 -13.86 -3.38
N GLY A 112 -4.44 -14.03 -2.14
CA GLY A 112 -4.12 -15.18 -1.28
C GLY A 112 -2.67 -15.21 -0.76
N ASN A 113 -1.98 -14.08 -0.77
CA ASN A 113 -0.60 -13.97 -0.32
C ASN A 113 -0.50 -13.57 1.17
N ASP A 114 0.66 -13.80 1.78
CA ASP A 114 0.92 -13.47 3.18
C ASP A 114 1.26 -11.97 3.34
N TRP A 115 0.30 -11.17 3.79
CA TRP A 115 0.53 -9.74 4.03
C TRP A 115 1.50 -9.45 5.18
N ARG A 116 1.63 -10.36 6.16
CA ARG A 116 2.53 -10.14 7.32
C ARG A 116 3.98 -10.17 6.86
N ALA A 117 4.32 -11.03 5.91
CA ALA A 117 5.66 -11.07 5.31
C ALA A 117 6.00 -9.75 4.59
N ILE A 118 5.04 -9.19 3.84
CA ILE A 118 5.21 -7.93 3.12
C ILE A 118 5.32 -6.73 4.08
N GLU A 119 4.47 -6.67 5.10
CA GLU A 119 4.50 -5.65 6.16
C GLU A 119 5.84 -5.69 6.92
N ALA A 120 6.28 -6.86 7.38
CA ALA A 120 7.54 -7.02 8.09
C ALA A 120 8.73 -6.57 7.25
N GLY A 121 8.82 -7.04 6.00
CA GLY A 121 9.89 -6.66 5.07
C GLY A 121 9.87 -5.18 4.73
N GLY A 122 8.70 -4.61 4.43
CA GLY A 122 8.56 -3.22 4.05
C GLY A 122 8.84 -2.25 5.21
N HIS A 123 8.35 -2.53 6.42
CA HIS A 123 8.67 -1.71 7.59
C HIS A 123 10.13 -1.83 8.05
N ALA A 124 10.77 -3.00 7.90
CA ALA A 124 12.22 -3.14 8.08
C ALA A 124 12.98 -2.30 7.03
N TYR A 125 12.56 -2.38 5.76
CA TYR A 125 13.18 -1.64 4.66
C TYR A 125 13.03 -0.11 4.80
N ALA A 126 11.95 0.35 5.44
CA ALA A 126 11.74 1.74 5.79
C ALA A 126 12.80 2.28 6.76
N SER A 127 13.50 1.41 7.50
CA SER A 127 14.52 1.75 8.49
C SER A 127 15.96 1.46 8.05
N ARG A 128 16.17 1.01 6.80
CA ARG A 128 17.49 0.57 6.30
C ARG A 128 18.60 1.63 6.38
N GLY A 129 18.24 2.91 6.45
CA GLY A 129 19.17 4.03 6.61
C GLY A 129 19.44 4.42 8.08
N GLY A 130 19.16 3.53 9.03
CA GLY A 130 19.32 3.78 10.47
C GLY A 130 18.19 4.59 11.12
N HIS A 131 17.25 5.11 10.33
CA HIS A 131 16.07 5.83 10.81
C HIS A 131 14.85 5.38 10.01
N TYR A 132 13.72 5.19 10.69
CA TYR A 132 12.45 4.84 10.05
C TYR A 132 11.91 6.03 9.25
N ARG A 133 11.65 5.84 7.95
CA ARG A 133 11.22 6.89 7.01
C ARG A 133 10.04 6.45 6.14
N GLY A 134 9.43 7.40 5.44
CA GLY A 134 8.44 7.10 4.40
C GLY A 134 9.03 6.25 3.28
N LEU A 135 8.31 5.21 2.86
CA LEU A 135 8.72 4.27 1.81
C LEU A 135 8.67 4.85 0.39
N SER A 136 7.84 5.88 0.19
CA SER A 136 7.71 6.58 -1.08
C SER A 136 8.24 8.01 -1.01
N THR A 137 8.63 8.52 -2.17
CA THR A 137 9.06 9.91 -2.37
C THR A 137 8.22 10.58 -3.45
N TRP A 138 7.80 11.82 -3.18
CA TRP A 138 7.16 12.69 -4.16
C TRP A 138 7.99 13.95 -4.33
N SER A 139 8.24 14.34 -5.58
CA SER A 139 8.99 15.56 -5.93
C SER A 139 8.25 16.35 -7.00
N TYR A 140 8.07 17.65 -6.79
CA TYR A 140 7.42 18.52 -7.75
C TYR A 140 8.45 19.19 -8.68
N ASP A 141 8.31 18.95 -9.98
CA ASP A 141 9.10 19.58 -11.03
C ASP A 141 8.36 20.82 -11.57
N ASP A 142 8.73 22.00 -11.06
CA ASP A 142 8.07 23.27 -11.40
C ASP A 142 8.30 23.68 -12.86
N LYS A 143 9.42 23.26 -13.47
CA LYS A 143 9.74 23.59 -14.88
C LYS A 143 8.81 22.85 -15.83
N ASN A 144 8.57 21.56 -15.56
CA ASN A 144 7.75 20.71 -16.43
C ASN A 144 6.28 20.62 -15.99
N GLU A 145 5.90 21.24 -14.87
CA GLU A 145 4.56 21.16 -14.26
C GLU A 145 4.12 19.69 -14.03
N ILE A 146 5.02 18.89 -13.45
CA ILE A 146 4.83 17.46 -13.19
C ILE A 146 5.15 17.12 -11.74
N LEU A 147 4.27 16.36 -11.09
CA LEU A 147 4.54 15.72 -9.81
C LEU A 147 5.04 14.29 -10.06
N LYS A 148 6.24 13.94 -9.58
CA LYS A 148 6.86 12.63 -9.77
C LYS A 148 6.76 11.83 -8.48
N GLY A 149 6.26 10.60 -8.56
CA GLY A 149 6.16 9.67 -7.43
C GLY A 149 7.06 8.46 -7.65
N LYS A 150 7.66 7.94 -6.57
CA LYS A 150 8.44 6.71 -6.56
C LYS A 150 8.22 5.95 -5.26
N ILE A 151 8.16 4.63 -5.32
CA ILE A 151 8.22 3.73 -4.17
C ILE A 151 9.16 2.56 -4.48
N THR A 152 9.94 2.13 -3.49
CA THR A 152 10.75 0.92 -3.56
C THR A 152 10.63 0.15 -2.25
N LEU A 153 10.27 -1.13 -2.31
CA LEU A 153 10.06 -1.97 -1.14
C LEU A 153 10.17 -3.47 -1.51
N PRO A 154 10.49 -4.36 -0.55
CA PRO A 154 10.50 -5.80 -0.78
C PRO A 154 9.07 -6.33 -0.96
N ILE A 155 8.83 -7.06 -2.05
CA ILE A 155 7.52 -7.68 -2.35
C ILE A 155 7.74 -9.14 -2.78
N PRO A 156 8.10 -10.05 -1.85
CA PRO A 156 8.21 -11.48 -2.13
C PRO A 156 6.80 -12.11 -2.24
N ILE A 157 6.26 -12.16 -3.45
CA ILE A 157 4.90 -12.63 -3.74
C ILE A 157 4.93 -13.92 -4.54
N ALA A 158 3.89 -14.74 -4.36
CA ALA A 158 3.68 -15.98 -5.09
C ALA A 158 2.45 -15.91 -5.98
N THR A 159 2.46 -16.69 -7.06
CA THR A 159 1.30 -17.03 -7.89
C THR A 159 0.98 -18.53 -7.84
N LYS A 160 1.87 -19.31 -7.21
CA LYS A 160 1.72 -20.75 -6.97
C LYS A 160 1.93 -21.09 -5.49
N GLY A 161 1.20 -22.11 -5.04
CA GLY A 161 1.30 -22.66 -3.69
C GLY A 161 0.38 -22.00 -2.66
N GLY A 162 0.38 -22.57 -1.44
CA GLY A 162 -0.42 -22.07 -0.33
C GLY A 162 -1.93 -22.08 -0.58
N SER A 163 -2.61 -21.04 -0.13
CA SER A 163 -4.06 -20.86 -0.27
C SER A 163 -4.51 -20.45 -1.69
N ILE A 164 -3.57 -20.10 -2.58
CA ILE A 164 -3.87 -19.57 -3.91
C ILE A 164 -4.74 -20.55 -4.69
N GLY A 165 -4.37 -21.83 -4.75
CA GLY A 165 -5.11 -22.87 -5.47
C GLY A 165 -6.33 -23.44 -4.72
N LEU A 166 -6.55 -23.05 -3.46
CA LEU A 166 -7.59 -23.63 -2.61
C LEU A 166 -8.80 -22.71 -2.43
N ASN A 167 -8.59 -21.38 -2.44
CA ASN A 167 -9.65 -20.41 -2.25
C ASN A 167 -10.23 -19.95 -3.61
N PRO A 168 -11.50 -20.26 -3.94
CA PRO A 168 -12.09 -19.89 -5.22
C PRO A 168 -12.10 -18.37 -5.49
N THR A 169 -12.23 -17.54 -4.45
CA THR A 169 -12.24 -16.08 -4.62
C THR A 169 -10.86 -15.53 -5.00
N VAL A 170 -9.79 -16.21 -4.56
CA VAL A 170 -8.42 -15.88 -4.97
C VAL A 170 -8.23 -16.21 -6.45
N GLN A 171 -8.72 -17.36 -6.92
CA GLN A 171 -8.66 -17.71 -8.35
C GLN A 171 -9.37 -16.66 -9.22
N CYS A 172 -10.56 -16.20 -8.82
CA CYS A 172 -11.24 -15.11 -9.51
C CYS A 172 -10.43 -13.81 -9.55
N ALA A 173 -9.67 -13.49 -8.49
CA ALA A 173 -8.80 -12.32 -8.48
C ALA A 173 -7.64 -12.45 -9.48
N TYR A 174 -7.04 -13.65 -9.61
CA TYR A 174 -6.01 -13.92 -10.61
C TYR A 174 -6.57 -13.81 -12.03
N ASP A 175 -7.74 -14.38 -12.30
CA ASP A 175 -8.41 -14.28 -13.60
C ASP A 175 -8.70 -12.82 -13.97
N LEU A 176 -9.20 -12.02 -13.02
CA LEU A 176 -9.46 -10.59 -13.23
C LEU A 176 -8.19 -9.81 -13.54
N LEU A 177 -7.06 -10.19 -12.93
CA LEU A 177 -5.75 -9.58 -13.18
C LEU A 177 -5.06 -10.10 -14.44
N GLY A 178 -5.66 -11.05 -15.17
CA GLY A 178 -5.09 -11.62 -16.39
C GLY A 178 -3.98 -12.65 -16.14
N ASN A 179 -4.03 -13.36 -15.00
CA ASN A 179 -3.08 -14.41 -14.61
C ASN A 179 -1.60 -13.96 -14.68
N PRO A 180 -1.22 -12.91 -13.94
CA PRO A 180 0.16 -12.40 -13.95
C PRO A 180 1.14 -13.40 -13.35
N THR A 181 2.41 -13.31 -13.75
CA THR A 181 3.55 -13.92 -13.05
C THR A 181 3.79 -13.24 -11.69
N ALA A 182 4.58 -13.87 -10.82
CA ALA A 182 4.91 -13.34 -9.49
C ALA A 182 5.57 -11.95 -9.58
N LYS A 183 6.46 -11.75 -10.56
CA LYS A 183 7.12 -10.47 -10.81
C LYS A 183 6.15 -9.39 -11.28
N GLU A 184 5.21 -9.73 -12.17
CA GLU A 184 4.18 -8.80 -12.63
C GLU A 184 3.20 -8.43 -11.52
N LEU A 185 2.75 -9.41 -10.73
CA LEU A 185 1.89 -9.17 -9.59
C LEU A 185 2.58 -8.27 -8.55
N ALA A 186 3.86 -8.52 -8.26
CA ALA A 186 4.64 -7.68 -7.37
C ALA A 186 4.75 -6.22 -7.86
N ALA A 187 4.92 -6.01 -9.18
CA ALA A 187 4.90 -4.69 -9.80
C ALA A 187 3.53 -4.00 -9.67
N ILE A 188 2.43 -4.73 -9.87
CA ILE A 188 1.07 -4.23 -9.66
C ILE A 188 0.87 -3.81 -8.20
N ILE A 189 1.28 -4.63 -7.24
CA ILE A 189 1.18 -4.33 -5.80
C ILE A 189 1.95 -3.06 -5.44
N ALA A 190 3.19 -2.91 -5.92
CA ALA A 190 3.97 -1.69 -5.71
C ALA A 190 3.26 -0.44 -6.27
N ALA A 191 2.68 -0.56 -7.47
CA ALA A 191 1.92 0.52 -8.10
C ALA A 191 0.66 0.88 -7.31
N VAL A 192 -0.08 -0.12 -6.80
CA VAL A 192 -1.23 0.09 -5.90
C VAL A 192 -0.82 0.82 -4.63
N GLY A 193 0.29 0.43 -4.00
CA GLY A 193 0.84 1.13 -2.84
C GLY A 193 1.16 2.60 -3.12
N LEU A 194 1.77 2.89 -4.28
CA LEU A 194 2.06 4.27 -4.70
C LEU A 194 0.77 5.06 -4.98
N ALA A 195 -0.23 4.45 -5.62
CA ALA A 195 -1.52 5.08 -5.90
C ALA A 195 -2.31 5.38 -4.61
N GLN A 196 -2.29 4.46 -3.65
CA GLN A 196 -2.93 4.66 -2.35
C GLN A 196 -2.27 5.80 -1.58
N ASN A 197 -0.94 5.88 -1.63
CA ASN A 197 -0.17 6.98 -1.05
C ASN A 197 -0.46 8.33 -1.73
N PHE A 198 -0.53 8.36 -3.06
CA PHE A 198 -0.93 9.54 -3.82
C PHE A 198 -2.29 10.08 -3.36
N ALA A 199 -3.29 9.20 -3.29
CA ALA A 199 -4.65 9.58 -2.88
C ALA A 199 -4.67 10.15 -1.45
N ALA A 200 -3.97 9.50 -0.52
CA ALA A 200 -3.86 9.95 0.86
C ALA A 200 -3.18 11.33 0.98
N LEU A 201 -2.04 11.52 0.31
CA LEU A 201 -1.34 12.81 0.31
C LEU A 201 -2.20 13.91 -0.34
N LYS A 202 -2.80 13.64 -1.51
CA LYS A 202 -3.67 14.61 -2.20
C LYS A 202 -4.83 15.05 -1.31
N ALA A 203 -5.46 14.12 -0.59
CA ALA A 203 -6.54 14.43 0.35
C ALA A 203 -6.06 15.29 1.52
N LEU A 204 -4.91 14.98 2.12
CA LEU A 204 -4.30 15.73 3.22
C LEU A 204 -3.88 17.15 2.81
N THR A 205 -3.40 17.33 1.59
CA THR A 205 -2.82 18.60 1.14
C THR A 205 -3.82 19.56 0.49
N SER A 206 -5.01 19.05 0.13
CA SER A 206 -6.11 19.85 -0.44
C SER A 206 -7.06 20.34 0.66
N THR A 207 -8.29 19.81 0.71
CA THR A 207 -9.35 20.20 1.66
C THR A 207 -9.30 19.43 2.99
N GLY A 208 -8.37 18.49 3.14
CA GLY A 208 -8.24 17.61 4.31
C GLY A 208 -9.06 16.33 4.21
N ILE A 209 -8.59 15.26 4.87
CA ILE A 209 -9.21 13.92 4.87
C ILE A 209 -10.64 13.95 5.44
N GLN A 210 -10.88 14.75 6.49
CA GLN A 210 -12.18 14.78 7.17
C GLN A 210 -13.31 15.20 6.22
N ALA A 211 -13.10 16.20 5.37
CA ALA A 211 -14.11 16.59 4.37
C ALA A 211 -14.47 15.44 3.41
N GLY A 212 -13.48 14.61 3.03
CA GLY A 212 -13.69 13.42 2.22
C GLY A 212 -14.47 12.32 2.96
N HIS A 213 -14.10 12.02 4.20
CA HIS A 213 -14.81 11.05 5.05
C HIS A 213 -16.25 11.47 5.32
N MET A 214 -16.48 12.75 5.61
CA MET A 214 -17.81 13.31 5.80
C MET A 214 -18.67 13.12 4.55
N LYS A 215 -18.11 13.32 3.35
CA LYS A 215 -18.82 13.11 2.08
C LYS A 215 -19.17 11.63 1.85
N LEU A 216 -18.26 10.71 2.18
CA LEU A 216 -18.52 9.25 2.11
C LEU A 216 -19.59 8.83 3.12
N GLN A 217 -19.49 9.29 4.36
CA GLN A 217 -20.48 9.04 5.41
C GLN A 217 -21.86 9.57 5.00
N ALA A 218 -21.93 10.81 4.50
CA ALA A 218 -23.17 11.39 3.99
C ALA A 218 -23.75 10.58 2.83
N LYS A 219 -22.91 10.04 1.93
CA LYS A 219 -23.35 9.16 0.84
C LYS A 219 -23.91 7.84 1.37
N SER A 220 -23.25 7.21 2.34
CA SER A 220 -23.77 5.98 2.97
C SER A 220 -25.10 6.22 3.66
N LEU A 221 -25.25 7.34 4.40
CA LEU A 221 -26.51 7.72 5.04
C LEU A 221 -27.61 8.01 4.00
N ALA A 222 -27.29 8.66 2.89
CA ALA A 222 -28.23 8.91 1.80
C ALA A 222 -28.76 7.59 1.20
N LEU A 223 -27.87 6.62 0.96
CA LEU A 223 -28.24 5.29 0.45
C LEU A 223 -29.09 4.51 1.48
N LEU A 224 -28.69 4.54 2.76
CA LEU A 224 -29.45 3.91 3.85
C LEU A 224 -30.84 4.53 4.06
N ALA A 225 -30.98 5.85 3.81
CA ALA A 225 -32.27 6.53 3.83
C ALA A 225 -33.18 6.14 2.64
N GLY A 226 -32.68 5.38 1.67
CA GLY A 226 -33.43 4.93 0.50
C GLY A 226 -33.41 5.92 -0.67
N ALA A 227 -32.37 6.75 -0.78
CA ALA A 227 -32.19 7.65 -1.92
C ALA A 227 -31.85 6.84 -3.19
N LYS A 228 -32.58 7.12 -4.28
CA LYS A 228 -32.28 6.62 -5.62
C LYS A 228 -31.04 7.31 -6.18
N GLU A 229 -30.38 6.70 -7.16
CA GLU A 229 -29.12 7.19 -7.72
C GLU A 229 -29.13 8.68 -8.14
N LYS A 230 -30.26 9.14 -8.71
CA LYS A 230 -30.49 10.54 -9.10
C LYS A 230 -30.63 11.50 -7.91
N GLU A 231 -31.07 11.01 -6.75
CA GLU A 231 -31.32 11.78 -5.53
C GLU A 231 -30.06 11.93 -4.67
N VAL A 232 -29.12 10.98 -4.77
CA VAL A 232 -27.93 10.89 -3.88
C VAL A 232 -27.09 12.16 -3.88
N SER A 233 -26.80 12.74 -5.05
CA SER A 233 -25.93 13.93 -5.14
C SER A 233 -26.53 15.15 -4.43
N ALA A 234 -27.84 15.36 -4.63
CA ALA A 234 -28.57 16.47 -4.01
C ALA A 234 -28.68 16.27 -2.49
N LEU A 235 -29.04 15.05 -2.05
CA LEU A 235 -29.18 14.73 -0.63
C LEU A 235 -27.85 14.84 0.12
N VAL A 236 -26.74 14.34 -0.45
CA VAL A 236 -25.40 14.49 0.14
C VAL A 236 -25.03 15.96 0.32
N SER A 237 -25.35 16.80 -0.67
CA SER A 237 -25.06 18.24 -0.61
C SER A 237 -25.84 18.96 0.49
N GLN A 238 -27.08 18.55 0.76
CA GLN A 238 -27.88 19.08 1.87
C GLN A 238 -27.41 18.53 3.22
N LEU A 239 -27.11 17.23 3.32
CA LEU A 239 -26.57 16.60 4.52
C LEU A 239 -25.26 17.23 4.99
N LEU A 240 -24.34 17.54 4.06
CA LEU A 240 -23.06 18.18 4.40
C LEU A 240 -23.22 19.61 4.94
N LYS A 241 -24.38 20.24 4.73
CA LYS A 241 -24.74 21.56 5.28
C LYS A 241 -25.61 21.47 6.53
N ALA A 242 -26.10 20.28 6.87
CA ALA A 242 -26.98 20.07 8.01
C ALA A 242 -26.18 20.13 9.32
N LYS A 243 -26.84 20.56 10.39
CA LYS A 243 -26.23 20.64 11.73
C LYS A 243 -25.84 19.26 12.27
N HIS A 244 -26.57 18.22 11.91
CA HIS A 244 -26.34 16.84 12.30
C HIS A 244 -26.33 15.92 11.08
N ILE A 245 -25.34 15.04 10.98
CA ILE A 245 -25.20 14.07 9.88
C ILE A 245 -25.51 12.68 10.43
N ASN A 246 -26.80 12.35 10.44
CA ASN A 246 -27.35 11.08 10.91
C ASN A 246 -28.47 10.59 9.98
N LEU A 247 -28.96 9.37 10.22
CA LEU A 247 -29.97 8.73 9.36
C LEU A 247 -31.31 9.48 9.39
N GLU A 248 -31.72 9.97 10.56
CA GLU A 248 -32.97 10.72 10.73
C GLU A 248 -32.99 12.00 9.89
N THR A 249 -31.90 12.76 9.92
CA THR A 249 -31.72 13.97 9.10
C THR A 249 -31.72 13.62 7.61
N ALA A 250 -31.08 12.51 7.22
CA ALA A 250 -31.08 12.05 5.83
C ALA A 250 -32.49 11.68 5.33
N GLN A 251 -33.29 11.00 6.15
CA GLN A 251 -34.68 10.64 5.84
C GLN A 251 -35.58 11.88 5.73
N ALA A 252 -35.44 12.83 6.65
CA ALA A 252 -36.19 14.09 6.64
C ALA A 252 -35.88 14.92 5.38
N LEU A 253 -34.60 15.08 5.04
CA LEU A 253 -34.17 15.80 3.85
C LEU A 253 -34.60 15.08 2.55
N LEU A 254 -34.53 13.73 2.53
CA LEU A 254 -35.00 12.95 1.38
C LEU A 254 -36.51 13.09 1.17
N LYS A 255 -37.30 13.16 2.24
CA LYS A 255 -38.75 13.41 2.17
C LYS A 255 -39.06 14.78 1.58
N ASN A 256 -38.26 15.80 1.88
CA ASN A 256 -38.42 17.15 1.33
C ASN A 256 -37.92 17.27 -0.13
N LEU A 257 -37.08 16.35 -0.59
CA LEU A 257 -36.57 16.27 -1.96
C LEU A 257 -37.56 15.59 -2.93
N ARG A 258 -38.59 14.92 -2.41
CA ARG A 258 -39.63 14.22 -3.14
C ARG A 258 -40.94 15.00 -3.11
#